data_AF-A0A2N3VGZ3-F1
#
_entry.id   AF-A0A2N3VGZ3-F1
#
_cell.length_a   1.000
_cell.length_b   1.000
_cell.length_c   1.000
_cell.angle_alpha   90.00
_cell.angle_beta   90.00
_cell.angle_gamma   90.00
#
_symmetry.space_group_name_H-M   'P 1'
#
loop_
_entity.id
_entity.type
_entity.pdbx_description
1 polymer ?
#
loop_
_entity_poly.entity_id
_entity_poly.type
_entity_poly.pdbx_seq_one_letter_code
_entity_poly.pdbx_strand_id
1 'polypeptide(L)'
;MPAAVPSTLTALPRWTRRLGKRPVQLSGKPASSTDPSTWTTHERVARSDHGVMLGEGLACWDLDGVIDEDGALHPDAAAVLRSVGTRALWVERSMSGRGLHVFVRGEEGPARVGQRVSYYSWGRFIAVTGDRYAA
;
A
#
# COMPACT_ATOMS: atom_id res chain seq x y z
N MET A 1 -18.35 -1.75 11.66
CA MET A 1 -16.91 -1.73 11.98
C MET A 1 -16.14 -1.51 10.70
N PRO A 2 -15.07 -0.69 10.67
CA PRO A 2 -14.24 -0.57 9.47
C PRO A 2 -13.74 -1.95 9.05
N ALA A 3 -13.70 -2.20 7.74
CA ALA A 3 -13.26 -3.49 7.22
C ALA A 3 -11.77 -3.69 7.51
N ALA A 4 -11.40 -4.87 8.02
CA ALA A 4 -10.01 -5.21 8.25
C ALA A 4 -9.26 -5.44 6.94
N VAL A 5 -7.95 -5.16 6.94
CA VAL A 5 -7.06 -5.52 5.83
C VAL A 5 -7.13 -7.05 5.62
N PRO A 6 -7.27 -7.54 4.38
CA PRO A 6 -7.46 -8.96 4.10
C PRO A 6 -6.33 -9.84 4.63
N SER A 7 -6.68 -11.05 5.05
CA SER A 7 -5.71 -12.05 5.55
C SER A 7 -4.62 -12.38 4.54
N THR A 8 -4.93 -12.30 3.24
CA THR A 8 -3.96 -12.49 2.15
C THR A 8 -2.81 -11.48 2.17
N LEU A 9 -3.05 -10.26 2.67
CA LEU A 9 -1.99 -9.26 2.87
C LEU A 9 -1.36 -9.42 4.26
N THR A 10 -2.17 -9.56 5.32
CA THR A 10 -1.65 -9.56 6.69
C THR A 10 -0.86 -10.82 7.06
N ALA A 11 -1.04 -11.92 6.32
CA ALA A 11 -0.23 -13.13 6.46
C ALA A 11 1.21 -13.00 5.92
N LEU A 12 1.52 -11.96 5.13
CA LEU A 12 2.86 -11.77 4.59
C LEU A 12 3.86 -11.41 5.71
N PRO A 13 5.10 -11.94 5.71
CA PRO A 13 6.11 -11.61 6.72
C PRO A 13 6.91 -10.34 6.35
N ARG A 14 6.24 -9.31 5.82
CA ARG A 14 6.89 -8.15 5.16
C ARG A 14 6.43 -6.81 5.69
N TRP A 15 6.04 -6.78 6.96
CA TRP A 15 5.52 -5.59 7.61
C TRP A 15 6.60 -4.89 8.41
N THR A 16 6.46 -3.58 8.55
CA THR A 16 7.30 -2.77 9.43
C THR A 16 6.42 -1.76 10.16
N ARG A 17 6.93 -1.22 11.27
CA ARG A 17 6.38 0.04 11.78
C ARG A 17 6.72 1.16 10.79
N ARG A 18 6.15 2.34 10.97
CA ARG A 18 6.55 3.55 10.25
C ARG A 18 6.62 4.77 11.14
N LEU A 19 7.49 5.71 10.76
CA LEU A 19 7.50 7.10 11.24
C LEU A 19 7.20 8.01 10.06
N GLY A 20 5.98 8.57 10.01
CA GLY A 20 5.48 9.20 8.79
C GLY A 20 5.46 8.19 7.65
N LYS A 21 6.12 8.50 6.52
CA LYS A 21 6.26 7.60 5.36
C LYS A 21 7.52 6.71 5.40
N ARG A 22 8.31 6.75 6.47
CA ARG A 22 9.57 5.98 6.57
C ARG A 22 9.36 4.66 7.29
N PRO A 23 9.75 3.51 6.71
CA PRO A 23 9.67 2.23 7.40
C PRO A 23 10.74 2.14 8.49
N VAL A 24 10.35 1.62 9.66
CA VAL A 24 11.24 1.36 10.79
C VAL A 24 10.98 -0.02 11.38
N GLN A 25 12.05 -0.64 11.86
CA GLN A 25 12.01 -1.89 12.60
C GLN A 25 11.27 -1.70 13.94
N LEU A 26 10.95 -2.80 14.62
CA LEU A 26 10.38 -2.75 15.97
C LEU A 26 11.30 -2.05 16.98
N SER A 27 12.61 -2.09 16.74
CA SER A 27 13.64 -1.38 17.52
C SER A 27 13.70 0.13 17.27
N GLY A 28 12.98 0.64 16.26
CA GLY A 28 13.03 2.04 15.83
C GLY A 28 14.14 2.37 14.82
N LYS A 29 15.05 1.44 14.54
CA LYS A 29 16.04 1.59 13.46
C LYS A 29 15.36 1.61 12.08
N PRO A 30 15.95 2.24 11.05
CA PRO A 30 15.44 2.15 9.69
C PRO A 30 15.28 0.68 9.24
N ALA A 31 14.19 0.39 8.53
CA ALA A 31 14.01 -0.88 7.84
C ALA A 31 14.31 -0.69 6.34
N SER A 32 15.01 -1.65 5.76
CA SER A 32 15.32 -1.66 4.33
C SER A 32 14.08 -2.01 3.52
N SER A 33 13.94 -1.53 2.29
CA SER A 33 12.86 -1.98 1.39
C SER A 33 13.19 -3.26 0.62
N THR A 34 14.41 -3.80 0.76
CA THR A 34 14.90 -4.97 0.03
C THR A 34 15.59 -6.02 0.88
N ASP A 35 15.73 -5.79 2.20
CA ASP A 35 16.32 -6.75 3.13
C ASP A 35 15.26 -7.31 4.10
N PRO A 36 14.79 -8.56 3.89
CA PRO A 36 13.79 -9.20 4.72
C PRO A 36 14.16 -9.34 6.20
N SER A 37 15.44 -9.33 6.54
CA SER A 37 15.89 -9.42 7.94
C SER A 37 15.47 -8.19 8.77
N THR A 38 15.11 -7.09 8.10
CA THR A 38 14.64 -5.86 8.74
C THR A 38 13.11 -5.79 8.88
N TRP A 39 12.38 -6.81 8.42
CA TRP A 39 10.92 -6.84 8.43
C TRP A 39 10.36 -7.71 9.56
N THR A 40 9.05 -7.70 9.71
CA THR A 40 8.33 -8.48 10.71
C THR A 40 6.92 -8.84 10.21
N THR A 41 6.10 -9.43 11.08
CA THR A 41 4.73 -9.84 10.78
C THR A 41 3.73 -8.73 11.07
N HIS A 42 2.57 -8.73 10.40
CA HIS A 42 1.48 -7.77 10.67
C HIS A 42 1.08 -7.73 12.15
N GLU A 43 0.92 -8.89 12.79
CA GLU A 43 0.52 -9.00 14.21
C GLU A 43 1.38 -8.13 15.15
N ARG A 44 2.69 -8.08 14.89
CA ARG A 44 3.66 -7.36 15.72
C ARG A 44 3.62 -5.85 15.52
N VAL A 45 3.00 -5.37 14.44
CA VAL A 45 2.91 -3.94 14.10
C VAL A 45 1.48 -3.41 14.07
N ALA A 46 0.46 -4.28 14.17
CA ALA A 46 -0.96 -3.93 14.02
C ALA A 46 -1.45 -2.84 15.00
N ARG A 47 -0.78 -2.68 16.14
CA ARG A 47 -1.08 -1.65 17.16
C ARG A 47 -0.25 -0.37 17.00
N SER A 48 0.43 -0.21 15.87
CA SER A 48 1.28 0.94 15.56
C SER A 48 0.96 1.44 14.15
N ASP A 49 1.43 2.63 13.83
CA ASP A 49 1.56 3.04 12.44
C ASP A 49 2.47 2.06 11.70
N HIS A 50 2.02 1.52 10.57
CA HIS A 50 2.71 0.45 9.86
C HIS A 50 2.54 0.52 8.34
N GLY A 51 3.19 -0.42 7.66
CA GLY A 51 3.03 -0.65 6.24
C GLY A 51 3.73 -1.92 5.81
N VAL A 52 3.69 -2.19 4.51
CA VAL A 52 4.16 -3.45 3.91
C VAL A 52 5.18 -3.19 2.81
N MET A 53 6.13 -4.10 2.65
CA MET A 53 7.10 -4.10 1.56
C MET A 53 6.55 -4.88 0.36
N LEU A 54 6.64 -4.29 -0.83
CA LEU A 54 6.26 -4.92 -2.09
C LEU A 54 7.32 -5.92 -2.57
N GLY A 55 6.90 -6.90 -3.36
CA GLY A 55 7.74 -7.96 -3.91
C GLY A 55 7.05 -9.33 -3.87
N GLU A 56 7.70 -10.35 -4.42
CA GLU A 56 7.24 -11.75 -4.54
C GLU A 56 5.74 -11.85 -4.88
N GLY A 57 5.32 -11.14 -5.93
CA GLY A 57 3.95 -11.17 -6.42
C GLY A 57 3.00 -10.14 -5.81
N LEU A 58 3.38 -9.37 -4.78
CA LEU A 58 2.60 -8.23 -4.27
C LEU A 58 3.05 -6.92 -4.92
N ALA A 59 2.11 -6.26 -5.58
CA ALA A 59 2.31 -4.96 -6.20
C ALA A 59 1.25 -3.94 -5.76
N CYS A 60 1.51 -2.66 -6.00
CA CYS A 60 0.60 -1.57 -5.66
C CYS A 60 0.59 -0.51 -6.75
N TRP A 61 -0.61 -0.08 -7.13
CA TRP A 61 -0.80 1.24 -7.72
C TRP A 61 -0.91 2.26 -6.61
N ASP A 62 0.00 3.23 -6.60
CA ASP A 62 0.02 4.36 -5.68
C ASP A 62 -0.54 5.58 -6.42
N LEU A 63 -1.72 6.02 -5.97
CA LEU A 63 -2.51 7.06 -6.63
C LEU A 63 -2.51 8.34 -5.79
N ASP A 64 -1.80 9.36 -6.24
CA ASP A 64 -1.59 10.61 -5.49
C ASP A 64 -2.59 11.70 -5.89
N GLY A 65 -3.30 12.26 -4.90
CA GLY A 65 -4.17 13.42 -5.09
C GLY A 65 -5.34 13.17 -6.05
N VAL A 66 -5.87 11.94 -6.04
CA VAL A 66 -6.95 11.49 -6.92
C VAL A 66 -8.34 11.62 -6.32
N ILE A 67 -8.45 12.07 -5.08
CA ILE A 67 -9.71 12.46 -4.44
C ILE A 67 -9.63 13.97 -4.18
N ASP A 68 -10.62 14.71 -4.65
CA ASP A 68 -10.72 16.15 -4.42
C ASP A 68 -11.38 16.50 -3.07
N GLU A 69 -11.63 17.78 -2.84
CA GLU A 69 -12.17 18.30 -1.57
C GLU A 69 -13.61 17.86 -1.32
N ASP A 70 -14.37 17.61 -2.38
CA ASP A 70 -15.76 17.13 -2.32
C ASP A 70 -15.84 15.58 -2.28
N GLY A 71 -14.69 14.91 -2.31
CA GLY A 71 -14.59 13.46 -2.30
C GLY A 71 -14.75 12.80 -3.68
N ALA A 72 -14.77 13.58 -4.77
CA ALA A 72 -14.92 13.05 -6.11
C ALA A 72 -13.61 12.42 -6.61
N LEU A 73 -13.75 11.31 -7.33
CA LEU A 73 -12.63 10.53 -7.82
C LEU A 73 -12.15 11.02 -9.19
N HIS A 74 -10.86 11.26 -9.32
CA HIS A 74 -10.21 11.66 -10.57
C HIS A 74 -10.35 10.55 -11.65
N PRO A 75 -10.54 10.92 -12.94
CA PRO A 75 -10.70 9.95 -14.03
C PRO A 75 -9.58 8.91 -14.15
N ASP A 76 -8.32 9.31 -13.90
CA ASP A 76 -7.17 8.39 -13.90
C ASP A 76 -7.32 7.28 -12.86
N ALA A 77 -7.76 7.61 -11.65
CA ALA A 77 -7.99 6.61 -10.61
C ALA A 77 -9.18 5.72 -10.96
N ALA A 78 -10.26 6.30 -11.51
CA ALA A 78 -11.40 5.52 -11.99
C ALA A 78 -10.98 4.53 -13.10
N ALA A 79 -10.06 4.92 -13.99
CA ALA A 79 -9.52 4.05 -15.02
C ALA A 79 -8.70 2.88 -14.43
N VAL A 80 -7.84 3.15 -13.44
CA VAL A 80 -7.09 2.11 -12.72
C VAL A 80 -8.04 1.13 -12.02
N LEU A 81 -9.02 1.64 -11.27
CA LEU A 81 -9.99 0.81 -10.56
C LEU A 81 -10.82 -0.06 -11.52
N ARG A 82 -11.26 0.49 -12.66
CA ARG A 82 -11.96 -0.30 -13.69
C ARG A 82 -11.07 -1.36 -14.32
N SER A 83 -9.82 -1.03 -14.62
CA SER A 83 -8.85 -1.96 -15.22
C SER A 83 -8.53 -3.14 -14.29
N VAL A 84 -8.31 -2.84 -13.00
CA VAL A 84 -8.03 -3.85 -11.98
C VAL A 84 -9.28 -4.66 -11.65
N GLY A 85 -10.42 -3.99 -11.42
CA GLY A 85 -11.70 -4.61 -11.10
C GLY A 85 -11.62 -5.58 -9.92
N THR A 86 -12.20 -6.77 -10.09
CA THR A 86 -12.24 -7.83 -9.06
C THR A 86 -10.87 -8.45 -8.76
N ARG A 87 -9.82 -8.08 -9.50
CA ARG A 87 -8.45 -8.54 -9.24
C ARG A 87 -7.74 -7.73 -8.15
N ALA A 88 -8.35 -6.64 -7.69
CA ALA A 88 -7.84 -5.88 -6.55
C ALA A 88 -7.83 -6.78 -5.31
N LEU A 89 -6.68 -6.90 -4.67
CA LEU A 89 -6.57 -7.58 -3.38
C LEU A 89 -7.10 -6.67 -2.27
N TRP A 90 -6.81 -5.38 -2.36
CA TRP A 90 -7.22 -4.37 -1.39
C TRP A 90 -7.17 -2.98 -2.02
N VAL A 91 -8.13 -2.12 -1.63
CA VAL A 91 -8.11 -0.70 -1.97
C VAL A 91 -8.36 0.10 -0.71
N GLU A 92 -7.50 1.08 -0.45
CA GLU A 92 -7.61 1.97 0.70
C GLU A 92 -7.26 3.40 0.36
N ARG A 93 -7.75 4.34 1.17
CA ARG A 93 -7.27 5.71 1.14
C ARG A 93 -5.85 5.79 1.69
N SER A 94 -4.99 6.54 1.03
CA SER A 94 -3.62 6.73 1.47
C SER A 94 -3.56 7.68 2.69
N MET A 95 -2.37 7.82 3.29
CA MET A 95 -2.17 8.67 4.47
C MET A 95 -2.60 10.13 4.30
N SER A 96 -2.66 10.64 3.06
CA SER A 96 -3.07 12.03 2.80
C SER A 96 -4.58 12.22 2.85
N GLY A 97 -5.37 11.15 2.89
CA GLY A 97 -6.82 11.17 2.72
C GLY A 97 -7.29 11.46 1.28
N ARG A 98 -6.40 11.97 0.41
CA ARG A 98 -6.70 12.36 -0.97
C ARG A 98 -6.12 11.42 -2.03
N GLY A 99 -5.40 10.39 -1.62
CA GLY A 99 -4.85 9.37 -2.50
C GLY A 99 -5.44 7.99 -2.25
N LEU A 100 -5.10 7.04 -3.11
CA LEU A 100 -5.50 5.63 -2.98
C LEU A 100 -4.29 4.70 -3.14
N HIS A 101 -4.27 3.62 -2.38
CA HIS A 101 -3.43 2.46 -2.67
C HIS A 101 -4.32 1.35 -3.23
N VAL A 102 -3.95 0.79 -4.38
CA VAL A 102 -4.63 -0.37 -5.00
C VAL A 102 -3.65 -1.53 -5.04
N PHE A 103 -3.76 -2.44 -4.07
CA PHE A 103 -2.92 -3.63 -4.00
C PHE A 103 -3.42 -4.71 -4.96
N VAL A 104 -2.50 -5.30 -5.72
CA VAL A 104 -2.77 -6.31 -6.75
C VAL A 104 -1.71 -7.39 -6.71
N ARG A 105 -1.97 -8.50 -7.42
CA ARG A 105 -0.89 -9.41 -7.80
C ARG A 105 -0.18 -8.89 -9.05
N GLY A 106 1.15 -9.00 -9.08
CA GLY A 106 1.93 -8.59 -10.25
C GLY A 106 3.36 -9.09 -10.21
N GLU A 107 3.92 -9.36 -11.38
CA GLU A 107 5.33 -9.74 -11.54
C GLU A 107 6.25 -8.54 -11.23
N GLU A 108 7.43 -8.87 -10.69
CA GLU A 108 8.44 -7.86 -10.39
C GLU A 108 9.01 -7.26 -11.68
N GLY A 109 9.19 -5.94 -11.70
CA GLY A 109 9.68 -5.23 -12.85
C GLY A 109 9.98 -3.77 -12.53
N PRO A 110 10.44 -2.98 -13.52
CA PRO A 110 10.70 -1.57 -13.34
C PRO A 110 9.45 -0.82 -12.87
N ALA A 111 9.63 0.12 -11.94
CA ALA A 111 8.56 1.00 -11.51
C ALA A 111 8.06 1.85 -12.68
N ARG A 112 6.75 2.06 -12.75
CA ARG A 112 6.13 3.03 -13.67
C ARG A 112 5.72 4.23 -12.84
N VAL A 113 6.42 5.34 -12.99
CA VAL A 113 6.16 6.53 -12.17
C VAL A 113 5.52 7.59 -13.03
N GLY A 114 4.32 8.00 -12.64
CA GLY A 114 3.56 9.07 -13.29
C GLY A 114 3.24 10.19 -12.31
N GLN A 115 2.59 11.26 -12.81
CA GLN A 115 2.24 12.42 -11.97
C GLN A 115 1.22 12.09 -10.89
N ARG A 116 0.21 11.28 -11.20
CA ARG A 116 -0.85 10.86 -10.27
C ARG A 116 -0.90 9.35 -10.07
N VAL A 117 -0.48 8.60 -11.08
CA VAL A 117 -0.57 7.13 -11.10
C VAL A 117 0.84 6.59 -11.17
N SER A 118 1.26 5.90 -10.11
CA SER A 118 2.50 5.13 -10.10
C SER A 118 2.21 3.66 -9.83
N TYR A 119 3.03 2.78 -10.38
CA TYR A 119 2.99 1.35 -10.14
C TYR A 119 4.35 0.87 -9.66
N TYR A 120 4.33 0.14 -8.55
CA TYR A 120 5.48 -0.51 -7.96
C TYR A 120 5.16 -1.98 -7.74
N SER A 121 6.07 -2.88 -8.11
CA SER A 121 5.91 -4.32 -7.89
C SER A 121 6.94 -4.94 -6.95
N TRP A 122 7.97 -4.20 -6.57
CA TRP A 122 8.98 -4.66 -5.61
C TRP A 122 9.80 -3.49 -5.04
N GLY A 123 10.58 -3.76 -3.99
CA GLY A 123 11.62 -2.84 -3.49
C GLY A 123 11.09 -1.52 -2.93
N ARG A 124 9.78 -1.44 -2.66
CA ARG A 124 9.08 -0.22 -2.21
C ARG A 124 8.25 -0.52 -0.97
N PHE A 125 8.31 0.39 -0.01
CA PHE A 125 7.43 0.42 1.14
C PHE A 125 6.12 1.15 0.79
N ILE A 126 4.97 0.58 1.16
CA ILE A 126 3.67 1.25 1.12
C ILE A 126 3.15 1.38 2.55
N ALA A 127 2.83 2.61 2.97
CA ALA A 127 2.17 2.85 4.24
C ALA A 127 0.73 2.34 4.16
N VAL A 128 0.35 1.44 5.06
CA VAL A 128 -1.00 0.87 5.07
C VAL A 128 -1.84 1.62 6.09
N THR A 129 -3.03 2.06 5.68
CA THR A 129 -3.95 2.82 6.54
C THR A 129 -5.08 1.97 7.09
N GLY A 130 -5.48 0.92 6.35
CA GLY A 130 -6.69 0.15 6.66
C GLY A 130 -8.00 0.91 6.42
N ASP A 131 -7.96 2.16 5.94
CA ASP A 131 -9.16 2.92 5.57
C ASP A 131 -9.66 2.44 4.21
N ARG A 132 -10.46 1.36 4.24
CA ARG A 132 -11.00 0.74 3.04
C ARG A 132 -11.72 1.76 2.18
N TYR A 133 -11.31 1.83 0.91
CA TYR A 133 -12.03 2.58 -0.10
C TYR A 133 -12.97 1.61 -0.84
N ALA A 134 -14.26 1.88 -0.76
CA ALA A 134 -15.28 1.25 -1.58
C ALA A 134 -15.88 2.34 -2.47
N ALA A 135 -15.76 2.18 -3.78
CA ALA A 135 -16.45 2.99 -4.76
C ALA A 135 -17.91 2.53 -4.89
#